data_AF-A0A4C1XIG2-F1
#
_entry.id   AF-A0A4C1XIG2-F1
#
_cell.length_a   1.000
_cell.length_b   1.000
_cell.length_c   1.000
_cell.angle_alpha   90.00
_cell.angle_beta   90.00
_cell.angle_gamma   90.00
#
_symmetry.space_group_name_H-M   'P 1'
#
loop_
_entity.id
_entity.type
_entity.pdbx_description
1 polymer ?
#
loop_
_entity_poly.entity_id
_entity_poly.type
_entity_poly.pdbx_seq_one_letter_code
_entity_poly.pdbx_strand_id
1 'polypeptide(L)'
;MTSFRQTILAIGALANHIRIVVDDSSRTVPVNSDCKELPRGTRELIRAKNATLRRANKYPTCKNRSYARTLQRKVRDRMQEVRNDNWSDLMVEIKPSHKAFWGLAKALKTEKAVPTPALRKLDNSIALNDRENAEYLADSIEKQCLENPAFDVEHVRRVEEEVRRRISLPPKDDLDPFTQVEVSKHIKALKIRKAPGVDSISSKALKCFSALLVALLVAIFNACIKNCYFPAA
;
A
#
# COMPACT_ATOMS: atom_id res chain seq x y z
N MET A 1 21.30 -18.90 32.27
CA MET A 1 20.76 -19.71 31.15
C MET A 1 19.25 -20.01 31.26
N THR A 2 18.65 -19.99 32.46
CA THR A 2 17.21 -20.28 32.66
C THR A 2 16.28 -19.20 32.12
N SER A 3 16.66 -17.91 32.21
CA SER A 3 15.83 -16.78 31.73
C SER A 3 15.64 -16.74 30.21
N PHE A 4 16.72 -16.95 29.44
CA PHE A 4 16.67 -16.94 27.97
C PHE A 4 15.73 -18.00 27.38
N ARG A 5 15.82 -19.24 27.88
CA ARG A 5 14.95 -20.34 27.43
C ARG A 5 13.48 -20.10 27.77
N GLN A 6 13.21 -19.46 28.92
CA GLN A 6 11.87 -19.04 29.29
C GLN A 6 11.31 -17.95 28.36
N THR A 7 12.14 -16.98 27.94
CA THR A 7 11.72 -15.94 27.00
C THR A 7 11.32 -16.53 25.65
N ILE A 8 12.11 -17.45 25.09
CA ILE A 8 11.79 -18.11 23.81
C ILE A 8 10.49 -18.93 23.92
N LEU A 9 10.32 -19.70 25.01
CA LEU A 9 9.11 -20.47 25.24
C LEU A 9 7.87 -19.57 25.38
N ALA A 10 8.01 -18.43 26.08
CA ALA A 10 6.93 -17.47 26.24
C ALA A 10 6.50 -16.83 24.91
N ILE A 11 7.45 -16.50 24.04
CA ILE A 11 7.16 -15.98 22.68
C ILE A 11 6.35 -17.01 21.89
N GLY A 12 6.81 -18.26 21.85
CA GLY A 12 6.14 -19.34 21.13
C GLY A 12 4.74 -19.64 21.66
N ALA A 13 4.57 -19.63 22.99
CA ALA A 13 3.27 -19.84 23.62
C ALA A 13 2.28 -18.71 23.29
N LEU A 14 2.72 -17.45 23.37
CA LEU A 14 1.89 -16.30 23.05
C LEU A 14 1.48 -16.29 21.57
N ALA A 15 2.43 -16.54 20.66
CA ALA A 15 2.15 -16.58 19.23
C ALA A 15 1.13 -17.67 18.86
N ASN A 16 1.28 -18.88 19.43
CA ASN A 16 0.32 -19.96 19.21
C ASN A 16 -1.07 -19.62 19.76
N HIS A 17 -1.14 -19.04 20.96
CA HIS A 17 -2.42 -18.62 21.54
C HIS A 17 -3.13 -17.58 20.66
N ILE A 18 -2.41 -16.56 20.18
CA ILE A 18 -2.97 -15.53 19.29
C ILE A 18 -3.49 -16.18 18.01
N ARG A 19 -2.72 -17.10 17.41
CA ARG A 19 -3.14 -17.77 16.18
C ARG A 19 -4.44 -18.55 16.36
N ILE A 20 -4.54 -19.36 17.40
CA ILE A 20 -5.75 -20.13 17.73
C ILE A 20 -6.95 -19.19 17.90
N VAL A 21 -6.80 -18.14 18.72
CA VAL A 21 -7.88 -17.18 18.97
C VAL A 21 -8.32 -16.45 17.70
N VAL A 22 -7.37 -16.06 16.84
CA VAL A 22 -7.69 -15.39 15.56
C VAL A 22 -8.43 -16.33 14.62
N ASP A 23 -8.01 -17.59 14.53
CA ASP A 23 -8.66 -18.60 13.69
C ASP A 23 -10.10 -18.86 14.19
N ASP A 24 -10.29 -19.07 15.49
CA ASP A 24 -11.61 -19.27 16.13
C ASP A 24 -12.54 -18.05 15.99
N SER A 25 -11.98 -16.84 15.99
CA SER A 25 -12.73 -15.59 15.87
C SER A 25 -13.00 -15.20 14.41
N SER A 26 -12.39 -15.89 13.45
CA SER A 26 -12.51 -15.56 12.03
C SER A 26 -13.84 -16.07 11.45
N ARG A 27 -14.39 -15.32 10.50
CA ARG A 27 -15.56 -15.75 9.72
C ARG A 27 -15.18 -15.82 8.26
N THR A 28 -15.48 -16.93 7.62
CA THR A 28 -15.39 -17.05 6.16
C THR A 28 -16.51 -16.22 5.55
N VAL A 29 -16.15 -15.11 4.91
CA VAL A 29 -17.11 -14.33 4.13
C VAL A 29 -17.37 -15.10 2.83
N PRO A 30 -18.63 -15.49 2.52
CA PRO A 30 -18.94 -16.14 1.26
C PRO A 30 -18.57 -15.21 0.10
N VAL A 31 -18.00 -15.77 -0.97
CA VAL A 31 -17.47 -15.05 -2.14
C VAL A 31 -18.54 -14.26 -2.91
N ASN A 32 -19.82 -14.50 -2.62
CA ASN A 32 -20.94 -13.79 -3.23
C ASN A 32 -21.20 -12.47 -2.51
N SER A 33 -20.31 -11.50 -2.70
CA SER A 33 -20.69 -10.10 -2.54
C SER A 33 -21.73 -9.74 -3.62
N ASP A 34 -22.67 -8.85 -3.29
CA ASP A 34 -23.73 -8.27 -4.14
C ASP A 34 -23.18 -7.48 -5.37
N CYS A 35 -22.22 -8.02 -6.09
CA CYS A 35 -21.78 -7.48 -7.35
C CYS A 35 -22.89 -7.78 -8.37
N LYS A 36 -23.62 -6.73 -8.78
CA LYS A 36 -24.50 -6.79 -9.95
C LYS A 36 -23.75 -7.48 -11.08
N GLU A 37 -24.21 -8.67 -11.46
CA GLU A 37 -23.56 -9.43 -12.53
C GLU A 37 -23.66 -8.65 -13.85
N LEU A 38 -22.58 -8.68 -14.63
CA LEU A 38 -22.63 -8.11 -15.98
C LEU A 38 -23.64 -8.89 -16.85
N PRO A 39 -24.36 -8.20 -17.76
CA PRO A 39 -25.21 -8.86 -18.72
C PRO A 39 -24.46 -9.96 -19.49
N ARG A 40 -25.14 -11.08 -19.74
CA ARG A 40 -24.55 -12.28 -20.37
C ARG A 40 -23.78 -11.95 -21.65
N GLY A 41 -24.38 -11.17 -22.55
CA GLY A 41 -23.74 -10.76 -23.81
C GLY A 41 -22.46 -9.95 -23.61
N THR A 42 -22.39 -9.11 -22.57
CA THR A 42 -21.17 -8.35 -22.24
C THR A 42 -20.06 -9.28 -21.74
N ARG A 43 -20.40 -10.28 -20.91
CA ARG A 43 -19.43 -11.29 -20.44
C ARG A 43 -18.87 -12.11 -21.60
N GLU A 44 -19.72 -12.54 -22.52
CA GLU A 44 -19.33 -13.28 -23.73
C GLU A 44 -18.41 -12.43 -24.63
N LEU A 45 -18.74 -11.16 -24.82
CA LEU A 45 -17.91 -10.23 -25.59
C LEU A 45 -16.52 -10.01 -24.94
N ILE A 46 -16.45 -9.92 -23.61
CA ILE A 46 -15.19 -9.84 -22.87
C ILE A 46 -14.36 -11.12 -23.07
N ARG A 47 -14.98 -12.30 -23.01
CA ARG A 47 -14.30 -13.58 -23.28
C ARG A 47 -13.74 -13.63 -24.70
N ALA A 48 -14.53 -13.23 -25.69
CA ALA A 48 -14.09 -13.15 -27.10
C ALA A 48 -12.92 -12.17 -27.29
N LYS A 49 -13.00 -10.98 -26.67
CA LYS A 49 -11.90 -10.00 -26.66
C LYS A 49 -10.63 -10.56 -26.01
N ASN A 50 -10.74 -11.28 -24.88
CA ASN A 50 -9.59 -11.87 -24.22
C ASN A 50 -8.96 -13.00 -25.05
N ALA A 51 -9.77 -13.84 -25.70
CA ALA A 51 -9.29 -14.90 -26.60
C ALA A 51 -8.51 -14.31 -27.80
N THR A 52 -9.02 -13.22 -28.37
CA THR A 52 -8.39 -12.55 -29.52
C THR A 52 -7.12 -11.80 -29.14
N LEU A 53 -7.06 -11.20 -27.95
CA LEU A 53 -5.82 -10.64 -27.41
C LEU A 53 -4.73 -11.71 -27.23
N ARG A 54 -5.08 -12.88 -26.69
CA ARG A 54 -4.14 -14.02 -26.60
C ARG A 54 -3.63 -14.44 -27.97
N ARG A 55 -4.51 -14.50 -28.98
CA ARG A 55 -4.12 -14.83 -30.37
C ARG A 55 -3.21 -13.76 -30.98
N ALA A 56 -3.49 -12.47 -30.75
CA ALA A 56 -2.68 -11.37 -31.25
C ALA A 56 -1.28 -11.34 -30.62
N ASN A 57 -1.16 -11.69 -29.33
CA ASN A 57 0.13 -11.80 -28.65
C ASN A 57 0.93 -13.01 -29.15
N LYS A 58 0.26 -14.16 -29.35
CA LYS A 58 0.91 -15.38 -29.88
C LYS A 58 1.36 -15.22 -31.33
N TYR A 59 0.57 -14.51 -32.15
CA TYR A 59 0.82 -14.29 -33.56
C TYR A 59 0.64 -12.80 -33.93
N PRO A 60 1.69 -11.98 -33.84
CA PRO A 60 1.61 -10.51 -33.96
C PRO A 60 1.37 -9.95 -35.38
N THR A 61 0.37 -10.46 -36.11
CA THR A 61 0.01 -10.00 -37.46
C THR A 61 -0.85 -8.73 -37.45
N CYS A 62 -0.84 -7.96 -38.55
CA CYS A 62 -1.68 -6.76 -38.71
C CYS A 62 -3.18 -7.07 -38.58
N LYS A 63 -3.65 -8.20 -39.16
CA LYS A 63 -5.03 -8.67 -39.07
C LYS A 63 -5.43 -8.98 -37.62
N ASN A 64 -4.59 -9.69 -36.87
CA ASN A 64 -4.87 -10.03 -35.48
C ASN A 64 -4.91 -8.78 -34.58
N ARG A 65 -3.99 -7.83 -34.78
CA ARG A 65 -3.99 -6.54 -34.05
C ARG A 65 -5.24 -5.72 -34.35
N SER A 66 -5.64 -5.63 -35.63
CA SER A 66 -6.85 -4.91 -36.04
C SER A 66 -8.10 -5.53 -35.40
N TYR A 67 -8.24 -6.86 -35.47
CA TYR A 67 -9.38 -7.56 -34.90
C TYR A 67 -9.47 -7.41 -33.37
N ALA A 68 -8.35 -7.49 -32.67
CA ALA A 68 -8.29 -7.24 -31.22
C ALA A 68 -8.71 -5.81 -30.86
N ARG A 69 -8.24 -4.80 -31.60
CA ARG A 69 -8.65 -3.39 -31.41
C ARG A 69 -10.15 -3.20 -31.61
N THR A 70 -10.73 -3.83 -32.63
CA THR A 70 -12.19 -3.77 -32.88
C THR A 70 -12.97 -4.33 -31.70
N LEU A 71 -12.60 -5.49 -31.16
CA LEU A 71 -13.27 -6.06 -29.99
C LEU A 71 -13.03 -5.26 -28.71
N GLN A 72 -11.85 -4.65 -28.55
CA GLN A 72 -11.59 -3.72 -27.44
C GLN A 72 -12.53 -2.50 -27.49
N ARG A 73 -12.80 -1.94 -28.68
CA ARG A 73 -13.79 -0.86 -28.84
C ARG A 73 -15.19 -1.34 -28.52
N LYS A 74 -15.64 -2.45 -29.11
CA LYS A 74 -16.96 -3.03 -28.83
C LYS A 74 -17.20 -3.30 -27.35
N VAL A 75 -16.20 -3.83 -26.62
CA VAL A 75 -16.30 -4.01 -25.16
C VAL A 75 -16.40 -2.67 -24.43
N ARG A 76 -15.64 -1.66 -24.85
CA ARG A 76 -15.70 -0.32 -24.26
C ARG A 76 -17.08 0.30 -24.45
N ASP A 77 -17.63 0.22 -25.66
CA ASP A 77 -18.94 0.75 -26.01
C ASP A 77 -20.03 0.04 -25.20
N ARG A 78 -20.00 -1.30 -25.17
CA ARG A 78 -20.97 -2.08 -24.37
C ARG A 78 -20.85 -1.84 -22.87
N MET A 79 -19.64 -1.65 -22.34
CA MET A 79 -19.45 -1.28 -20.94
C MET A 79 -19.93 0.14 -20.65
N GLN A 80 -19.90 1.03 -21.64
CA GLN A 80 -20.47 2.36 -21.51
C GLN A 80 -21.99 2.30 -21.46
N GLU A 81 -22.63 1.52 -22.33
CA GLU A 81 -24.08 1.27 -22.31
C GLU A 81 -24.52 0.72 -20.95
N VAL A 82 -23.89 -0.36 -20.46
CA VAL A 82 -24.21 -0.95 -19.15
C VAL A 82 -24.08 0.07 -18.01
N ARG A 83 -23.08 0.94 -18.07
CA ARG A 83 -22.94 2.03 -17.09
C ARG A 83 -24.09 3.03 -17.23
N ASN A 84 -24.43 3.44 -18.44
CA ASN A 84 -25.51 4.39 -18.70
C ASN A 84 -26.86 3.82 -18.25
N ASP A 85 -27.15 2.55 -18.51
CA ASP A 85 -28.36 1.87 -18.06
C ASP A 85 -28.44 1.87 -16.54
N ASN A 86 -27.36 1.45 -15.85
CA ASN A 86 -27.32 1.48 -14.39
C ASN A 86 -27.42 2.90 -13.82
N TRP A 87 -26.93 3.92 -14.53
CA TRP A 87 -27.12 5.32 -14.18
C TRP A 87 -28.59 5.74 -14.35
N SER A 88 -29.25 5.35 -15.43
CA SER A 88 -30.67 5.61 -15.67
C SER A 88 -31.54 4.97 -14.59
N ASP A 89 -31.30 3.70 -14.25
CA ASP A 89 -32.01 2.99 -13.18
C ASP A 89 -31.83 3.72 -11.84
N LEU A 90 -30.59 4.11 -11.52
CA LEU A 90 -30.29 4.87 -10.31
C LEU A 90 -31.05 6.20 -10.25
N MET A 91 -31.17 6.91 -11.37
CA MET A 91 -31.89 8.19 -11.43
C MET A 91 -33.40 8.02 -11.23
N VAL A 92 -33.97 6.87 -11.62
CA VAL A 92 -35.38 6.53 -11.38
C VAL A 92 -35.62 6.13 -9.92
N GLU A 93 -34.70 5.36 -9.32
CA GLU A 93 -34.85 4.84 -7.96
C GLU A 93 -34.55 5.88 -6.86
N ILE A 94 -33.67 6.84 -7.13
CA ILE A 94 -33.14 7.74 -6.11
C ILE A 94 -34.18 8.81 -5.71
N LYS A 95 -34.64 8.73 -4.46
CA LYS A 95 -35.54 9.75 -3.87
C LYS A 95 -34.73 10.89 -3.24
N PRO A 96 -35.23 12.14 -3.22
CA PRO A 96 -34.57 13.28 -2.58
C PRO A 96 -34.26 13.08 -1.08
N SER A 97 -35.00 12.20 -0.39
CA SER A 97 -34.77 11.83 1.01
C SER A 97 -33.58 10.90 1.23
N HIS A 98 -33.02 10.29 0.18
CA HIS A 98 -31.96 9.29 0.29
C HIS A 98 -30.58 9.93 0.43
N LYS A 99 -29.73 9.44 1.34
CA LYS A 99 -28.38 9.99 1.60
C LYS A 99 -27.49 10.01 0.36
N ALA A 100 -27.65 9.06 -0.57
CA ALA A 100 -26.87 9.04 -1.81
C ALA A 100 -27.21 10.18 -2.78
N PHE A 101 -28.40 10.80 -2.66
CA PHE A 101 -28.82 11.91 -3.51
C PHE A 101 -27.88 13.10 -3.37
N TRP A 102 -27.54 13.47 -2.14
CA TRP A 102 -26.61 14.57 -1.87
C TRP A 102 -25.17 14.25 -2.30
N GLY A 103 -24.76 12.98 -2.20
CA GLY A 103 -23.47 12.52 -2.74
C GLY A 103 -23.40 12.69 -4.26
N LEU A 104 -24.46 12.34 -4.97
CA LEU A 104 -24.58 12.51 -6.42
C LEU A 104 -24.59 13.99 -6.82
N ALA A 105 -25.42 14.81 -6.16
CA ALA A 105 -25.50 16.25 -6.43
C ALA A 105 -24.13 16.93 -6.27
N LYS A 106 -23.35 16.52 -5.25
CA LYS A 106 -21.99 17.01 -5.05
C LYS A 106 -21.03 16.58 -6.17
N ALA A 107 -21.11 15.33 -6.61
CA ALA A 107 -20.28 14.83 -7.71
C ALA A 107 -20.57 15.55 -9.02
N LEU A 108 -21.84 15.82 -9.33
CA LEU A 108 -22.25 16.56 -10.54
C LEU A 108 -21.83 18.04 -10.51
N LYS A 109 -21.78 18.65 -9.31
CA LYS A 109 -21.30 20.02 -9.12
C LYS A 109 -19.77 20.13 -9.11
N THR A 110 -19.06 19.02 -8.94
CA THR A 110 -17.59 19.06 -8.91
C THR A 110 -17.10 19.26 -10.33
N GLU A 111 -16.61 20.46 -10.61
CA GLU A 111 -15.99 20.84 -11.87
C GLU A 111 -14.87 19.84 -12.21
N LYS A 112 -14.85 19.36 -13.46
CA LYS A 112 -13.82 18.40 -13.90
C LYS A 112 -12.45 19.03 -13.70
N ALA A 113 -11.51 18.19 -13.24
CA ALA A 113 -10.16 18.54 -12.83
C ALA A 113 -9.58 19.70 -13.64
N VAL A 114 -9.19 20.74 -12.91
CA VAL A 114 -8.37 21.85 -13.41
C VAL A 114 -7.21 21.24 -14.20
N PRO A 115 -6.96 21.68 -15.45
CA PRO A 115 -5.80 21.25 -16.20
C PRO A 115 -4.56 21.35 -15.33
N THR A 116 -3.74 20.31 -15.31
CA THR A 116 -2.48 20.32 -14.57
C THR A 116 -1.73 21.60 -14.93
N PRO A 117 -1.39 22.46 -13.95
CA PRO A 117 -0.74 23.71 -14.26
C PRO A 117 0.57 23.43 -15.00
N ALA A 118 0.79 24.16 -16.09
CA ALA A 118 1.98 24.03 -16.91
C ALA A 118 3.25 24.27 -16.07
N LEU A 119 4.33 23.55 -16.39
CA LEU A 119 5.59 23.66 -15.67
C LEU A 119 6.12 25.10 -15.78
N ARG A 120 6.46 25.67 -14.62
CA ARG A 120 7.05 27.01 -14.53
C ARG A 120 8.56 26.88 -14.59
N LYS A 121 9.17 27.71 -15.43
CA LYS A 121 10.61 27.89 -15.50
C LYS A 121 11.13 28.68 -14.28
N LEU A 122 12.46 28.67 -14.09
CA LEU A 122 13.16 29.49 -13.09
C LEU A 122 12.97 31.00 -13.30
N ASP A 123 12.68 31.43 -14.53
CA ASP A 123 12.37 32.81 -14.91
C ASP A 123 10.87 33.15 -14.81
N ASN A 124 10.06 32.27 -14.19
CA ASN A 124 8.60 32.34 -14.11
C ASN A 124 7.84 32.25 -15.46
N SER A 125 8.50 31.99 -16.59
CA SER A 125 7.80 31.76 -17.85
C SER A 125 7.14 30.37 -17.88
N ILE A 126 6.04 30.26 -18.63
CA ILE A 126 5.23 29.03 -18.76
C ILE A 126 5.60 28.34 -20.07
N ALA A 127 5.90 27.05 -20.04
CA ALA A 127 6.09 26.25 -21.26
C ALA A 127 4.76 26.12 -22.01
N LEU A 128 4.76 26.49 -23.29
CA LEU A 128 3.55 26.58 -24.13
C LEU A 128 3.31 25.31 -24.95
N ASN A 129 4.33 24.46 -25.12
CA ASN A 129 4.22 23.20 -25.87
C ASN A 129 4.91 22.02 -25.15
N ASP A 130 4.57 20.80 -25.59
CA ASP A 130 5.09 19.56 -24.99
C ASP A 130 6.60 19.40 -25.16
N ARG A 131 7.17 19.99 -26.22
CA ARG A 131 8.62 19.94 -26.50
C ARG A 131 9.40 20.76 -25.47
N GLU A 132 8.98 21.99 -25.21
CA GLU A 132 9.55 22.88 -24.20
C GLU A 132 9.46 22.25 -22.80
N ASN A 133 8.36 21.55 -22.50
CA ASN A 133 8.23 20.81 -21.25
C ASN A 133 9.26 19.67 -21.12
N ALA A 134 9.52 18.94 -22.22
CA ALA A 134 10.48 17.85 -22.23
C ALA A 134 11.94 18.35 -22.11
N GLU A 135 12.29 19.41 -22.84
CA GLU A 135 13.60 20.05 -22.74
C GLU A 135 13.83 20.62 -21.33
N TYR A 136 12.83 21.28 -20.74
CA TYR A 136 12.92 21.78 -19.36
C TYR A 136 13.11 20.67 -18.32
N LEU A 137 12.39 19.56 -18.48
CA LEU A 137 12.56 18.42 -17.59
C LEU A 137 13.98 17.84 -17.70
N ALA A 138 14.55 17.80 -18.91
CA ALA A 138 15.91 17.34 -19.14
C ALA A 138 16.93 18.25 -18.42
N ASP A 139 16.84 19.57 -18.58
CA ASP A 139 17.73 20.55 -17.94
C ASP A 139 17.65 20.48 -16.40
N SER A 140 16.43 20.30 -15.88
CA SER A 140 16.19 20.17 -14.43
C SER A 140 16.83 18.91 -13.87
N ILE A 141 16.69 17.78 -14.58
CA ILE A 141 17.31 16.51 -14.21
C ILE A 141 18.84 16.61 -14.32
N GLU A 142 19.37 17.20 -15.39
CA GLU A 142 20.81 17.39 -15.57
C GLU A 142 21.41 18.18 -14.40
N LYS A 143 20.78 19.29 -13.99
CA LYS A 143 21.21 20.08 -12.82
C LYS A 143 21.16 19.29 -11.51
N GLN A 144 20.14 18.45 -11.32
CA GLN A 144 20.02 17.60 -10.13
C GLN A 144 21.02 16.44 -10.14
N CYS A 145 21.45 16.01 -11.32
CA CYS A 145 22.41 14.94 -11.52
C CYS A 145 23.87 15.44 -11.61
N LEU A 146 24.11 16.75 -11.45
CA LEU A 146 25.46 17.26 -11.23
C LEU A 146 26.06 16.58 -10.00
N GLU A 147 27.31 16.13 -10.14
CA GLU A 147 28.03 15.51 -9.03
C GLU A 147 28.06 16.46 -7.84
N ASN A 148 27.62 15.94 -6.69
CA ASN A 148 27.72 16.65 -5.43
C ASN A 148 29.20 17.08 -5.25
N PRO A 149 29.50 18.29 -4.76
CA PRO A 149 30.88 18.75 -4.62
C PRO A 149 31.71 17.71 -3.84
N ALA A 150 32.99 17.62 -4.22
CA ALA A 150 33.94 16.63 -3.72
C ALA A 150 33.80 16.44 -2.21
N PHE A 151 33.69 15.17 -1.81
CA PHE A 151 33.57 14.70 -0.44
C PHE A 151 34.42 15.53 0.54
N ASP A 152 33.80 16.06 1.59
CA ASP A 152 34.54 16.66 2.70
C ASP A 152 35.35 15.56 3.41
N VAL A 153 36.64 15.50 3.07
CA VAL A 153 37.60 14.51 3.60
C VAL A 153 37.68 14.59 5.13
N GLU A 154 37.51 15.78 5.72
CA GLU A 154 37.49 15.94 7.18
C GLU A 154 36.18 15.41 7.78
N HIS A 155 35.06 15.51 7.08
CA HIS A 155 33.81 14.87 7.53
C HIS A 155 33.96 13.35 7.55
N VAL A 156 34.50 12.76 6.48
CA VAL A 156 34.74 11.30 6.41
C VAL A 156 35.67 10.85 7.53
N ARG A 157 36.80 11.54 7.73
CA ARG A 157 37.74 11.24 8.81
C ARG A 157 37.09 11.31 10.20
N ARG A 158 36.28 12.36 10.45
CA ARG A 158 35.54 12.50 11.73
C ARG A 158 34.53 11.37 11.95
N VAL A 159 33.83 10.94 10.91
CA VAL A 159 32.88 9.82 11.00
C VAL A 159 33.61 8.52 11.30
N GLU A 160 34.72 8.25 10.60
CA GLU A 160 35.53 7.03 10.83
C GLU A 160 36.14 6.98 12.24
N GLU A 161 36.63 8.12 12.75
CA GLU A 161 37.16 8.23 14.11
C GLU A 161 36.08 8.02 15.17
N GLU A 162 34.89 8.61 15.00
CA GLU A 162 33.78 8.42 15.93
C GLU A 162 33.25 6.97 15.92
N VAL A 163 33.19 6.33 14.74
CA VAL A 163 32.83 4.89 14.65
C VAL A 163 33.85 4.04 15.41
N ARG A 164 35.15 4.27 15.21
CA ARG A 164 36.23 3.55 15.90
C ARG A 164 36.17 3.75 17.42
N ARG A 165 35.92 4.98 17.86
CA ARG A 165 35.72 5.32 19.28
C ARG A 165 34.53 4.56 19.86
N ARG A 166 33.37 4.52 19.18
CA ARG A 166 32.18 3.82 19.69
C ARG A 166 32.36 2.31 19.80
N ILE A 167 33.11 1.70 18.88
CA ILE A 167 33.47 0.27 18.95
C ILE A 167 34.37 -0.03 20.16
N SER A 168 35.22 0.93 20.56
CA SER A 168 36.16 0.77 21.70
C SER A 168 35.53 0.96 23.08
N LEU A 169 34.32 1.54 23.15
CA LEU A 169 33.62 1.74 24.42
C LEU A 169 32.84 0.46 24.81
N PRO A 170 32.81 0.11 26.11
CA PRO A 170 31.94 -0.97 26.57
C PRO A 170 30.47 -0.64 26.25
N PRO A 171 29.64 -1.62 25.87
CA PRO A 171 28.22 -1.41 25.65
C PRO A 171 27.58 -0.78 26.89
N LYS A 172 26.98 0.40 26.73
CA LYS A 172 26.08 0.96 27.74
C LYS A 172 24.71 0.34 27.49
N ASP A 173 24.41 -0.73 28.22
CA ASP A 173 23.14 -1.46 28.14
C ASP A 173 22.04 -0.87 29.04
N ASP A 174 22.14 0.39 29.43
CA ASP A 174 21.09 1.10 30.18
C ASP A 174 20.00 1.59 29.22
N LEU A 175 19.37 0.66 28.48
CA LEU A 175 18.15 0.96 27.75
C LEU A 175 16.98 1.00 28.73
N ASP A 176 16.23 2.10 28.69
CA ASP A 176 14.99 2.21 29.44
C ASP A 176 14.04 1.08 29.04
N PRO A 177 13.39 0.40 30.01
CA PRO A 177 12.39 -0.61 29.70
C PRO A 177 11.26 0.00 28.88
N PHE A 178 10.81 -0.72 27.85
CA PHE A 178 9.62 -0.33 27.10
C PHE A 178 8.42 -0.15 28.02
N THR A 179 7.69 0.94 27.80
CA THR A 179 6.46 1.23 28.52
C THR A 179 5.23 0.71 27.78
N GLN A 180 4.14 0.47 28.52
CA GLN A 180 2.88 0.07 27.91
C GLN A 180 2.32 1.14 26.95
N VAL A 181 2.59 2.42 27.24
CA VAL A 181 2.18 3.56 26.41
C VAL A 181 2.89 3.53 25.07
N GLU A 182 4.21 3.28 25.04
CA GLU A 182 4.99 3.16 23.82
C GLU A 182 4.49 2.01 22.93
N VAL A 183 4.33 0.82 23.51
CA VAL A 183 3.88 -0.37 22.78
C VAL A 183 2.46 -0.15 22.23
N SER A 184 1.56 0.41 23.04
CA SER A 184 0.20 0.75 22.59
C SER A 184 0.19 1.77 21.46
N LYS A 185 1.03 2.81 21.54
CA LYS A 185 1.20 3.81 20.48
C LYS A 185 1.65 3.17 19.17
N HIS A 186 2.62 2.24 19.24
CA HIS A 186 3.15 1.54 18.07
C HIS A 186 2.10 0.61 17.44
N ILE A 187 1.37 -0.16 18.26
CA ILE A 187 0.27 -1.02 17.80
C ILE A 187 -0.79 -0.19 17.06
N LYS A 188 -1.17 0.98 17.62
CA LYS A 188 -2.16 1.87 17.00
C LYS A 188 -1.68 2.45 15.68
N ALA A 189 -0.38 2.72 15.53
CA ALA A 189 0.23 3.25 14.31
C ALA A 189 0.32 2.22 13.17
N LEU A 190 0.16 0.93 13.44
CA LEU A 190 0.25 -0.12 12.41
C LEU A 190 -0.79 0.07 11.29
N LYS A 191 -0.39 -0.22 10.04
CA LYS A 191 -1.31 -0.19 8.90
C LYS A 191 -2.04 -1.53 8.79
N ILE A 192 -3.37 -1.51 8.88
CA ILE A 192 -4.23 -2.72 8.91
C ILE A 192 -4.09 -3.57 7.62
N ARG A 193 -3.79 -2.95 6.48
CA ARG A 193 -3.69 -3.59 5.16
C ARG A 193 -2.30 -4.17 4.85
N LYS A 194 -1.49 -4.44 5.86
CA LYS A 194 -0.18 -5.09 5.69
C LYS A 194 -0.35 -6.61 5.69
N ALA A 195 0.47 -7.29 4.89
CA ALA A 195 0.53 -8.74 4.88
C ALA A 195 1.01 -9.25 6.26
N PRO A 196 0.44 -10.35 6.78
CA PRO A 196 0.97 -11.02 7.97
C PRO A 196 2.43 -11.47 7.78
N GLY A 197 3.16 -11.62 8.88
CA GLY A 197 4.52 -12.18 8.88
C GLY A 197 4.53 -13.71 8.84
N VAL A 198 5.71 -14.30 9.10
CA VAL A 198 5.88 -15.76 9.24
C VAL A 198 4.99 -16.36 10.34
N ASP A 199 4.69 -15.56 11.36
CA ASP A 199 3.79 -15.91 12.46
C ASP A 199 2.30 -15.96 12.06
N SER A 200 1.97 -15.53 10.83
CA SER A 200 0.59 -15.40 10.33
C SER A 200 -0.28 -14.42 11.14
N ILE A 201 0.31 -13.57 11.98
CA ILE A 201 -0.43 -12.59 12.79
C ILE A 201 -0.62 -11.31 11.98
N SER A 202 -1.88 -10.93 11.74
CA SER A 202 -2.20 -9.71 10.99
C SER A 202 -2.08 -8.45 11.85
N SER A 203 -1.74 -7.31 11.25
CA SER A 203 -1.78 -6.01 11.94
C SER A 203 -3.19 -5.64 12.44
N LYS A 204 -4.23 -6.24 11.85
CA LYS A 204 -5.61 -6.12 12.33
C LYS A 204 -5.78 -6.81 13.68
N ALA A 205 -5.26 -8.03 13.83
CA ALA A 205 -5.32 -8.78 15.08
C ALA A 205 -4.60 -8.04 16.21
N LEU A 206 -3.39 -7.51 15.96
CA LEU A 206 -2.63 -6.74 16.95
C LEU A 206 -3.40 -5.54 17.50
N LYS A 207 -4.19 -4.85 16.66
CA LYS A 207 -5.01 -3.71 17.10
C LYS A 207 -6.22 -4.10 17.97
N CYS A 208 -6.62 -5.37 17.93
CA CYS A 208 -7.71 -5.89 18.75
C CYS A 208 -7.23 -6.43 20.10
N PHE A 209 -5.95 -6.30 20.43
CA PHE A 209 -5.41 -6.82 21.68
C PHE A 209 -5.99 -6.08 22.89
N SER A 210 -6.37 -6.86 23.90
CA SER A 210 -6.74 -6.35 25.21
C SER A 210 -5.53 -5.75 25.91
N ALA A 211 -5.76 -4.92 26.94
CA ALA A 211 -4.70 -4.33 27.74
C ALA A 211 -3.75 -5.38 28.36
N LEU A 212 -4.29 -6.56 28.70
CA LEU A 212 -3.52 -7.70 29.24
C LEU A 212 -2.54 -8.26 28.21
N LEU A 213 -2.97 -8.46 26.96
CA LEU A 213 -2.09 -8.94 25.89
C LEU A 213 -0.99 -7.91 25.57
N VAL A 214 -1.30 -6.62 25.62
CA VAL A 214 -0.30 -5.56 25.45
C VAL A 214 0.72 -5.57 26.60
N ALA A 215 0.28 -5.81 27.85
CA ALA A 215 1.19 -5.94 28.99
C ALA A 215 2.12 -7.16 28.87
N LEU A 216 1.62 -8.28 28.35
CA LEU A 216 2.43 -9.47 28.06
C LEU A 216 3.50 -9.19 26.98
N LEU A 217 3.15 -8.44 25.92
CA LEU A 217 4.12 -8.02 24.92
C LEU A 217 5.22 -7.13 25.52
N VAL A 218 4.86 -6.19 26.39
CA VAL A 218 5.84 -5.34 27.10
C VAL A 218 6.81 -6.18 27.93
N ALA A 219 6.29 -7.15 28.69
CA ALA A 219 7.12 -8.05 29.49
C ALA A 219 8.09 -8.87 28.61
N ILE A 220 7.61 -9.37 27.46
CA ILE A 220 8.43 -10.10 26.49
C ILE A 220 9.50 -9.20 25.88
N PHE A 221 9.16 -8.00 25.40
CA PHE A 221 10.14 -7.08 24.80
C PHE A 221 11.23 -6.68 25.79
N ASN A 222 10.85 -6.38 27.04
CA ASN A 222 11.80 -6.06 28.09
C ASN A 222 12.69 -7.26 28.47
N ALA A 223 12.14 -8.48 28.43
CA ALA A 223 12.94 -9.69 28.60
C ALA A 223 13.89 -9.93 27.42
N CYS A 224 13.48 -9.63 26.18
CA CYS A 224 14.33 -9.75 24.99
C CYS A 224 15.51 -8.78 25.05
N ILE A 225 15.28 -7.51 25.40
CA ILE A 225 16.36 -6.51 25.57
C ILE A 225 17.35 -6.97 26.65
N LYS A 226 16.85 -7.34 27.84
CA LYS A 226 17.71 -7.80 28.95
C LYS A 226 18.54 -9.03 28.63
N ASN A 227 18.05 -9.88 27.73
CA ASN A 227 18.72 -11.10 27.31
C ASN A 227 19.48 -10.95 25.98
N CYS A 228 19.56 -9.73 25.42
CA CYS A 228 20.14 -9.44 24.10
C CYS A 228 19.62 -10.40 23.00
N TYR A 229 18.34 -10.79 23.08
CA TYR A 229 17.72 -11.73 22.15
C TYR A 229 17.17 -10.98 20.94
N PHE A 230 17.67 -11.33 19.76
CA PHE A 230 17.17 -10.85 18.48
C PHE A 230 16.63 -12.03 17.67
N PRO A 231 15.43 -11.92 17.08
CA PRO A 231 14.87 -13.00 16.25
C PRO A 231 15.72 -13.23 15.01
N ALA A 232 15.84 -14.49 14.59
CA ALA A 232 16.46 -14.85 13.32
C ALA A 232 15.59 -14.37 12.14
N ALA A 233 16.25 -13.91 11.08
CA ALA A 233 15.61 -13.42 9.85
C ALA A 233 15.06 -14.56 8.98
#